data_AF-A0A1G8YST2-F1
#
_entry.id   AF-A0A1G8YST2-F1
#
_cell.length_a   1.000
_cell.length_b   1.000
_cell.length_c   1.000
_cell.angle_alpha   90.00
_cell.angle_beta   90.00
_cell.angle_gamma   90.00
#
_symmetry.space_group_name_H-M   'P 1'
#
loop_
_entity.id
_entity.type
_entity.pdbx_description
1 polymer ?
#
loop_
_entity_poly.entity_id
_entity_poly.type
_entity_poly.pdbx_seq_one_letter_code
_entity_poly.pdbx_strand_id
1 'polypeptide(L)'
;MQIETMQQMLSTVTLLLGALLIAVIFNAYRIIRQQTLLTFIYGLFTLIVGITFVDLVSIFTPDAFLIAWSAVFSRIVVIIGLCVMTHSILRG
;
A
#
# COMPACT_ATOMS: atom_id res chain seq x y z
N MET A 1 3.41 -16.31 20.20
CA MET A 1 4.29 -15.32 20.86
C MET A 1 5.49 -14.88 20.01
N GLN A 2 6.54 -15.69 19.75
CA GLN A 2 7.72 -15.22 18.96
C GLN A 2 7.43 -14.95 17.48
N ILE A 3 6.50 -15.68 16.86
CA ILE A 3 6.14 -15.51 15.44
C ILE A 3 5.27 -14.27 15.24
N GLU A 4 4.31 -14.03 16.15
CA GLU A 4 3.44 -12.84 16.11
C GLU A 4 4.23 -11.54 16.28
N THR A 5 5.21 -11.51 17.19
CA THR A 5 6.06 -10.33 17.37
C THR A 5 6.96 -10.08 16.16
N MET A 6 7.48 -11.13 15.52
CA MET A 6 8.22 -11.01 14.27
C MET A 6 7.35 -10.41 13.15
N GLN A 7 6.10 -10.89 13.01
CA GLN A 7 5.15 -10.40 12.01
C GLN A 7 4.80 -8.92 12.23
N GLN A 8 4.49 -8.53 13.46
CA GLN A 8 4.23 -7.12 13.80
C GLN A 8 5.42 -6.20 13.51
N MET A 9 6.64 -6.66 13.80
CA MET A 9 7.85 -5.90 13.52
C MET A 9 8.03 -5.71 12.00
N LEU A 10 7.80 -6.76 11.21
CA LEU A 10 7.83 -6.67 9.75
C LEU A 10 6.76 -5.70 9.22
N SER A 11 5.49 -5.81 9.64
CA SER A 11 4.42 -4.93 9.18
C SER A 11 4.71 -3.46 9.50
N THR A 12 5.30 -3.18 10.67
CA THR A 12 5.72 -1.82 11.06
C THR A 12 6.80 -1.29 10.12
N VAL A 13 7.82 -2.11 9.83
CA VAL A 13 8.89 -1.76 8.89
C VAL A 13 8.35 -1.57 7.48
N THR A 14 7.43 -2.42 7.02
CA THR A 14 6.77 -2.29 5.72
C THR A 14 5.98 -0.99 5.61
N LEU A 15 5.28 -0.59 6.66
CA LEU A 15 4.51 0.66 6.70
C LEU A 15 5.42 1.88 6.66
N LEU A 16 6.53 1.86 7.41
CA LEU A 16 7.56 2.91 7.37
C LEU A 16 8.22 3.04 5.99
N LEU A 17 8.63 1.91 5.40
CA LEU A 17 9.20 1.88 4.06
C LEU A 17 8.20 2.40 3.01
N GLY A 18 6.93 2.01 3.11
CA GLY A 18 5.87 2.51 2.24
C GLY A 18 5.70 4.02 2.33
N ALA A 19 5.60 4.56 3.55
CA ALA A 19 5.51 6.00 3.79
C ALA A 19 6.71 6.77 3.22
N LEU A 20 7.92 6.23 3.41
CA LEU A 20 9.16 6.83 2.90
C LEU A 20 9.19 6.81 1.37
N LEU A 21 8.74 5.72 0.75
CA LEU A 21 8.62 5.60 -0.70
C LEU A 21 7.66 6.65 -1.28
N ILE A 22 6.49 6.83 -0.64
CA ILE A 22 5.52 7.86 -1.02
C ILE A 22 6.15 9.25 -0.91
N ALA A 23 6.88 9.54 0.17
CA ALA A 23 7.54 10.83 0.36
C ALA A 23 8.61 11.13 -0.71
N VAL A 24 9.45 10.13 -1.05
CA VAL A 24 10.48 10.26 -2.09
C VAL A 24 9.84 10.53 -3.46
N ILE A 25 8.79 9.78 -3.81
CA ILE A 25 8.12 9.94 -5.11
C ILE A 25 7.34 11.27 -5.15
N PHE A 26 6.72 11.68 -4.05
CA PHE A 26 6.08 13.01 -3.95
C PHE A 26 7.08 14.13 -4.17
N ASN A 27 8.29 14.01 -3.61
CA ASN A 27 9.35 14.97 -3.84
C ASN A 27 9.80 14.98 -5.31
N ALA A 28 9.92 13.80 -5.95
CA ALA A 28 10.22 13.70 -7.38
C ALA A 28 9.13 14.35 -8.26
N TYR A 29 7.85 14.18 -7.92
CA TYR A 29 6.75 14.88 -8.60
C TYR A 29 6.85 16.40 -8.44
N ARG A 30 7.19 16.90 -7.25
CA ARG A 30 7.36 18.34 -7.02
C ARG A 30 8.40 18.95 -7.95
N ILE A 31 9.42 18.19 -8.32
CA ILE A 31 10.52 18.60 -9.21
C ILE A 31 10.12 18.52 -10.69
N ILE A 32 9.47 17.43 -11.10
CA ILE A 32 9.21 17.14 -12.54
C ILE A 32 7.85 17.68 -13.02
N ARG A 33 6.85 17.84 -12.13
CA ARG A 33 5.47 18.29 -12.41
C ARG A 33 4.70 17.51 -13.50
N GLN A 34 5.15 16.30 -13.87
CA GLN A 34 4.43 15.47 -14.84
C GLN A 34 3.18 14.81 -14.23
N GLN A 35 2.03 14.93 -14.91
CA GLN A 35 0.78 14.28 -14.51
C GLN A 35 0.88 12.75 -14.48
N THR A 36 1.71 12.18 -15.35
CA THR A 36 2.01 10.74 -15.37
C THR A 36 2.61 10.31 -14.04
N LEU A 37 3.61 11.04 -13.55
CA LEU A 37 4.27 10.74 -12.28
C LEU A 37 3.27 10.81 -11.11
N LEU A 38 2.34 11.77 -11.12
CA LEU A 38 1.26 11.86 -10.13
C LEU A 38 0.38 10.59 -10.10
N THR A 39 0.00 10.10 -11.28
CA THR A 39 -0.85 8.90 -11.42
C THR A 39 -0.12 7.66 -10.91
N PHE A 40 1.19 7.58 -11.16
CA PHE A 40 2.05 6.54 -10.60
C PHE A 40 2.09 6.59 -9.06
N ILE A 41 2.25 7.79 -8.45
CA ILE A 41 2.21 7.94 -6.99
C ILE A 41 0.88 7.45 -6.43
N TYR A 42 -0.23 7.81 -7.09
CA TYR A 42 -1.56 7.41 -6.65
C TYR A 42 -1.74 5.89 -6.69
N GLY A 43 -1.26 5.24 -7.76
CA GLY A 43 -1.26 3.77 -7.85
C GLY A 43 -0.39 3.12 -6.77
N LEU A 44 0.78 3.68 -6.50
CA LEU A 44 1.69 3.19 -5.47
C LEU A 44 1.12 3.38 -4.05
N PHE A 45 0.48 4.52 -3.78
CA PHE A 45 -0.24 4.76 -2.53
C PHE A 45 -1.36 3.73 -2.34
N THR A 46 -2.18 3.52 -3.38
CA THR A 46 -3.26 2.53 -3.36
C THR A 46 -2.71 1.13 -3.07
N LEU A 47 -1.57 0.78 -3.66
CA LEU A 47 -0.90 -0.50 -3.45
C LEU A 47 -0.39 -0.67 -2.00
N ILE A 48 0.23 0.35 -1.42
CA ILE A 48 0.69 0.33 -0.01
C ILE A 48 -0.50 0.21 0.95
N VAL A 49 -1.57 0.95 0.70
CA VAL A 49 -2.81 0.84 1.48
C VAL A 49 -3.35 -0.58 1.39
N GLY A 50 -3.44 -1.15 0.19
CA GLY A 50 -3.89 -2.53 -0.01
C GLY A 50 -3.07 -3.53 0.79
N ILE A 51 -1.74 -3.46 0.76
CA ILE A 51 -0.86 -4.40 1.49
C ILE A 51 -1.03 -4.26 3.00
N THR A 52 -1.08 -3.03 3.52
CA THR A 52 -1.12 -2.80 4.98
C THR A 52 -2.53 -2.91 5.57
N PHE A 53 -3.58 -2.96 4.76
CA PHE A 53 -4.98 -2.97 5.21
C PHE A 53 -5.31 -4.16 6.12
N VAL A 54 -4.87 -5.37 5.75
CA VAL A 54 -5.15 -6.59 6.55
C VAL A 54 -4.48 -6.51 7.92
N ASP A 55 -3.22 -6.06 7.93
CA ASP A 55 -2.45 -5.91 9.17
C ASP A 55 -3.13 -4.89 10.09
N LEU A 56 -3.63 -3.79 9.53
CA LEU A 56 -4.34 -2.76 10.28
C LEU A 56 -5.64 -3.32 10.88
N VAL A 57 -6.48 -3.99 10.08
CA VAL A 57 -7.75 -4.58 10.54
C VAL A 57 -7.52 -5.65 11.62
N SER A 58 -6.44 -6.41 11.52
CA SER A 58 -6.08 -7.45 12.50
C SER A 58 -5.75 -6.89 13.89
N ILE A 59 -5.25 -5.64 13.96
CA ILE A 59 -4.93 -4.95 15.22
C ILE A 59 -6.20 -4.38 15.87
N PHE A 60 -7.15 -3.89 15.08
CA PHE A 60 -8.37 -3.23 15.60
C PHE A 60 -9.51 -4.20 15.89
N THR A 61 -9.53 -5.38 15.26
CA THR A 61 -10.67 -6.29 15.33
C THR A 61 -10.21 -7.75 15.38
N PRO A 62 -10.48 -8.49 16.49
CA PRO A 62 -10.15 -9.90 16.60
C PRO A 62 -11.18 -10.84 15.94
N ASP A 63 -12.19 -10.30 15.25
CA ASP A 63 -13.23 -11.09 14.58
C ASP A 63 -12.68 -11.75 13.30
N ALA A 64 -12.64 -13.08 13.29
CA ALA A 64 -12.15 -13.89 12.18
C ALA A 64 -12.92 -13.64 10.86
N PHE A 65 -14.21 -13.29 10.92
CA PHE A 65 -15.01 -12.98 9.74
C PHE A 65 -14.55 -11.68 9.08
N LEU A 66 -14.34 -10.62 9.87
CA LEU A 66 -13.86 -9.32 9.38
C LEU A 66 -12.42 -9.42 8.85
N ILE A 67 -11.56 -10.19 9.51
CA ILE A 67 -10.19 -10.44 9.04
C ILE A 67 -10.20 -11.13 7.66
N ALA A 68 -11.02 -12.16 7.47
CA ALA A 68 -11.12 -12.86 6.19
C ALA A 68 -11.59 -11.94 5.04
N TRP A 69 -12.62 -11.13 5.28
CA TRP A 69 -13.10 -10.17 4.28
C TRP A 69 -12.10 -9.03 4.01
N SER A 70 -11.37 -8.58 5.03
CA SER A 70 -10.32 -7.58 4.86
C SER A 70 -9.18 -8.09 3.96
N ALA A 71 -8.86 -9.39 4.02
CA ALA A 71 -7.88 -10.01 3.15
C ALA A 71 -8.33 -10.03 1.69
N VAL A 72 -9.61 -10.31 1.43
CA VAL A 72 -10.18 -10.22 0.08
C VAL A 72 -10.14 -8.79 -0.44
N PHE A 73 -10.57 -7.83 0.38
CA PHE A 73 -10.59 -6.41 0.02
C PHE A 73 -9.17 -5.88 -0.27
N SER A 74 -8.21 -6.21 0.59
CA SER A 74 -6.78 -5.91 0.41
C SER A 74 -6.28 -6.34 -0.97
N ARG A 75 -6.59 -7.57 -1.40
CA ARG A 75 -6.17 -8.07 -2.72
C ARG A 75 -6.78 -7.27 -3.86
N ILE A 76 -8.06 -6.90 -3.78
CA ILE A 76 -8.72 -6.08 -4.79
C ILE A 76 -8.03 -4.71 -4.89
N VAL A 77 -7.75 -4.07 -3.75
CA VAL A 77 -7.07 -2.77 -3.70
C VAL A 77 -5.65 -2.85 -4.28
N VAL A 78 -4.89 -3.92 -3.99
CA VAL A 78 -3.57 -4.14 -4.58
C VAL A 78 -3.66 -4.27 -6.10
N ILE A 79 -4.63 -5.03 -6.62
CA ILE A 79 -4.84 -5.18 -8.07
C ILE A 79 -5.15 -3.83 -8.72
N ILE A 80 -6.02 -3.02 -8.10
CA ILE A 80 -6.33 -1.67 -8.59
C ILE A 80 -5.07 -0.81 -8.60
N GLY A 81 -4.28 -0.82 -7.52
CA GLY A 81 -3.02 -0.08 -7.44
C GLY A 81 -2.05 -0.45 -8.56
N LEU A 82 -1.88 -1.76 -8.83
CA LEU A 82 -1.07 -2.26 -9.94
C LEU A 82 -1.61 -1.77 -11.30
N CYS A 83 -2.91 -1.88 -11.55
CA CYS A 83 -3.52 -1.41 -12.80
C CYS A 83 -3.30 0.09 -13.02
N VAL A 84 -3.43 0.91 -11.97
CA VAL A 84 -3.19 2.35 -12.03
C VAL A 84 -1.73 2.66 -12.35
N MET A 85 -0.79 1.92 -11.75
CA MET A 85 0.64 2.07 -12.06
C MET A 85 0.95 1.65 -13.51
N THR A 86 0.39 0.55 -14.00
CA THR A 86 0.56 0.12 -15.40
C THR A 86 -0.03 1.13 -16.37
N HIS A 87 -1.23 1.66 -16.10
CA HIS A 87 -1.84 2.71 -16.91
C HIS A 87 -1.00 3.99 -16.94
N SER A 88 -0.40 4.35 -15.81
CA SER A 88 0.54 5.46 -15.73
C SER A 88 1.77 5.24 -16.61
N ILE A 89 2.39 4.06 -16.57
CA ILE A 89 3.57 3.74 -17.39
C ILE A 89 3.22 3.79 -18.88
N LEU A 90 2.05 3.29 -19.28
CA LEU A 90 1.61 3.27 -20.68
C LEU A 90 1.32 4.66 -21.28
N ARG A 91 1.10 5.69 -20.46
CA ARG A 91 0.84 7.07 -20.89
C ARG A 91 2.06 7.99 -20.78
N GLY A 92 3.19 7.48 -20.32
CA GLY A 92 4.46 8.22 -20.12
C GLY A 92 5.45 7.97 -21.22
#